data_AF-A0A8T6G7M8-F1
#
_entry.id   AF-A0A8T6G7M8-F1
#
_cell.length_a   1.000
_cell.length_b   1.000
_cell.length_c   1.000
_cell.angle_alpha   90.00
_cell.angle_beta   90.00
_cell.angle_gamma   90.00
#
_symmetry.space_group_name_H-M   'P 1'
#
loop_
_entity.id
_entity.type
_entity.pdbx_description
1 polymer ?
#
loop_
_entity_poly.entity_id
_entity_poly.type
_entity_poly.pdbx_seq_one_letter_code
_entity_poly.pdbx_strand_id
1 'polypeptide(L)'
;MPRQTEPSINNALGNILQGMMRTCAVRSEISGAFQGYSGRQPDILITAPYRSPVVIEAEVRPSGNAENEAVSRLGLELAGGTGNVEAAIALYYPENMRGYDDLHAALRDATLEYCVFTKEETEITRFPKSGWLNGGVSDLAELARLVSVPQSLVDDAANRLQYGIDRANAVLDEAAELGTANTEDIANLLGMTDVSQTRRMACAVIANAMVFHHHIARQHTEIRALNRLWRSAVDNPQARVADAWDEILKINYWPIFAVARDIVNLLPLHAAARILDELRETAQGINSTGAAFAHDLTGRVFQRLIADRKYLATFYTLPASASLLARIAVAKLDGIDWSDPDAIAQLRVGDFACGTGALLSAVYEQIALRHEKAGGDPADLH
;
A
#
# COMPACT_ATOMS: atom_id res chain seq x y z
N MET A 1 0.23 -44.42 -13.23
CA MET A 1 0.48 -43.69 -11.97
C MET A 1 -0.80 -42.96 -11.58
N PRO A 2 -1.13 -42.82 -10.28
CA PRO A 2 -2.31 -42.08 -9.87
C PRO A 2 -2.19 -40.61 -10.33
N ARG A 3 -3.24 -40.09 -10.97
CA ARG A 3 -3.29 -38.68 -11.36
C ARG A 3 -3.63 -37.84 -10.13
N GLN A 4 -2.94 -36.72 -9.97
CA GLN A 4 -3.24 -35.74 -8.93
C GLN A 4 -4.64 -35.16 -9.17
N THR A 5 -5.36 -34.88 -8.08
CA THR A 5 -6.67 -34.22 -8.10
C THR A 5 -6.49 -32.70 -8.09
N GLU A 6 -7.45 -31.95 -8.62
CA GLU A 6 -7.43 -30.47 -8.58
C GLU A 6 -7.30 -29.91 -7.16
N PRO A 7 -8.05 -30.40 -6.16
CA PRO A 7 -7.84 -29.97 -4.78
C PRO A 7 -6.42 -30.20 -4.27
N SER A 8 -5.72 -31.25 -4.73
CA SER A 8 -4.32 -31.47 -4.35
C SER A 8 -3.39 -30.42 -4.96
N ILE A 9 -3.65 -30.00 -6.20
CA ILE A 9 -2.92 -28.94 -6.89
C ILE A 9 -3.21 -27.58 -6.22
N ASN A 10 -4.47 -27.28 -5.91
CA ASN A 10 -4.89 -26.05 -5.23
C ASN A 10 -4.27 -25.91 -3.83
N ASN A 11 -4.18 -27.02 -3.08
CA ASN A 11 -3.48 -27.06 -1.79
C ASN A 11 -1.97 -26.82 -1.96
N ALA A 12 -1.33 -27.44 -2.95
CA ALA A 12 0.09 -27.22 -3.22
C ALA A 12 0.38 -25.75 -3.62
N LEU A 13 -0.46 -25.16 -4.48
CA LEU A 13 -0.36 -23.75 -4.85
C LEU A 13 -0.56 -22.83 -3.64
N GLY A 14 -1.61 -23.06 -2.85
CA GLY A 14 -1.90 -22.27 -1.65
C GLY A 14 -0.75 -22.29 -0.64
N ASN A 15 -0.09 -23.44 -0.45
CA ASN A 15 1.08 -23.56 0.41
C ASN A 15 2.29 -22.74 -0.11
N ILE A 16 2.53 -22.74 -1.42
CA ILE A 16 3.58 -21.90 -2.02
C ILE A 16 3.25 -20.42 -1.83
N LEU A 17 2.00 -20.03 -2.11
CA LEU A 17 1.53 -18.66 -1.93
C LEU A 17 1.62 -18.22 -0.46
N GLN A 18 1.31 -19.07 0.51
CA GLN A 18 1.46 -18.76 1.94
C GLN A 18 2.92 -18.48 2.33
N GLY A 19 3.86 -19.23 1.76
CA GLY A 19 5.30 -19.03 1.98
C GLY A 19 5.81 -17.71 1.39
N MET A 20 5.28 -17.31 0.23
CA MET A 20 5.59 -16.04 -0.42
C MET A 20 4.89 -14.87 0.27
N MET A 21 3.61 -14.99 0.63
CA MET A 21 2.78 -13.92 1.16
C MET A 21 2.70 -13.95 2.70
N ARG A 22 3.85 -13.81 3.37
CA ARG A 22 3.97 -13.95 4.85
C ARG A 22 3.04 -13.06 5.67
N THR A 23 2.66 -11.90 5.15
CA THR A 23 1.73 -10.95 5.80
C THR A 23 0.25 -11.25 5.55
N CYS A 24 -0.04 -12.27 4.73
CA CYS A 24 -1.38 -12.68 4.34
C CYS A 24 -1.68 -14.08 4.90
N ALA A 25 -2.95 -14.34 5.18
CA ALA A 25 -3.46 -15.69 5.42
C ALA A 25 -4.01 -16.24 4.10
N VAL A 26 -3.39 -17.30 3.61
CA VAL A 26 -3.79 -18.06 2.42
C VAL A 26 -4.42 -19.36 2.87
N ARG A 27 -5.63 -19.65 2.39
CA ARG A 27 -6.39 -20.85 2.75
C ARG A 27 -6.93 -21.51 1.49
N SER A 28 -6.57 -22.76 1.26
CA SER A 28 -7.11 -23.53 0.14
C SER A 28 -8.33 -24.34 0.57
N GLU A 29 -9.26 -24.54 -0.35
CA GLU A 29 -10.38 -25.48 -0.21
C GLU A 29 -11.16 -25.27 1.10
N ILE A 30 -11.48 -24.01 1.45
CA ILE A 30 -12.13 -23.70 2.73
C ILE A 30 -13.66 -23.71 2.61
N SER A 31 -14.31 -24.69 3.24
CA SER A 31 -15.77 -24.72 3.35
C SER A 31 -16.30 -23.63 4.29
N GLY A 32 -17.48 -23.07 3.97
CA GLY A 32 -18.12 -22.04 4.80
C GLY A 32 -17.40 -20.70 4.82
N ALA A 33 -16.58 -20.41 3.79
CA ALA A 33 -15.84 -19.15 3.68
C ALA A 33 -16.73 -17.91 3.54
N PHE A 34 -17.95 -18.06 3.00
CA PHE A 34 -18.85 -16.95 2.73
C PHE A 34 -20.11 -17.01 3.59
N GLN A 35 -20.57 -15.84 4.04
CA GLN A 35 -21.78 -15.70 4.86
C GLN A 35 -23.02 -16.15 4.09
N GLY A 36 -23.79 -17.07 4.67
CA GLY A 36 -25.02 -17.58 4.04
C GLY A 36 -24.81 -18.57 2.89
N TYR A 37 -23.56 -18.93 2.55
CA TYR A 37 -23.25 -19.84 1.43
C TYR A 37 -22.30 -20.97 1.86
N SER A 38 -22.82 -21.98 2.56
CA SER A 38 -22.02 -23.14 3.00
C SER A 38 -21.45 -23.99 1.85
N GLY A 39 -22.12 -23.99 0.68
CA GLY A 39 -21.71 -24.77 -0.50
C GLY A 39 -20.81 -24.05 -1.50
N ARG A 40 -20.45 -22.78 -1.25
CA ARG A 40 -19.58 -21.99 -2.13
C ARG A 40 -18.16 -21.99 -1.58
N GLN A 41 -17.46 -23.10 -1.74
CA GLN A 41 -16.05 -23.23 -1.37
C GLN A 41 -15.19 -22.54 -2.44
N PRO A 42 -14.29 -21.60 -2.07
CA PRO A 42 -13.27 -21.09 -2.97
C PRO A 42 -12.07 -22.05 -3.01
N ASP A 43 -11.42 -22.15 -4.16
CA ASP A 43 -10.22 -22.98 -4.31
C ASP A 43 -9.06 -22.43 -3.47
N ILE A 44 -8.82 -21.12 -3.57
CA ILE A 44 -7.86 -20.41 -2.71
C ILE A 44 -8.46 -19.07 -2.28
N LEU A 45 -8.46 -18.82 -0.98
CA LEU A 45 -8.84 -17.55 -0.36
C LEU A 45 -7.61 -16.89 0.26
N ILE A 46 -7.34 -15.65 -0.15
CA ILE A 46 -6.28 -14.80 0.40
C ILE A 46 -6.93 -13.68 1.20
N THR A 47 -6.53 -13.56 2.45
CA THR A 47 -6.98 -12.50 3.35
C THR A 47 -5.80 -11.81 3.99
N ALA A 48 -5.93 -10.53 4.26
CA ALA A 48 -4.95 -9.77 5.03
C ALA A 48 -5.68 -8.70 5.83
N PRO A 49 -5.13 -8.29 6.98
CA PRO A 49 -5.68 -7.18 7.74
C PRO A 49 -5.86 -5.94 6.84
N TYR A 50 -7.04 -5.36 6.86
CA TYR A 50 -7.36 -4.09 6.19
C TYR A 50 -7.23 -4.08 4.67
N ARG A 51 -7.27 -5.26 4.03
CA ARG A 51 -7.28 -5.43 2.59
C ARG A 51 -8.54 -6.16 2.17
N SER A 52 -9.00 -5.93 0.94
CA SER A 52 -10.10 -6.71 0.39
C SER A 52 -9.64 -8.16 0.19
N PRO A 53 -10.45 -9.16 0.59
CA PRO A 53 -10.20 -10.56 0.28
C PRO A 53 -10.07 -10.79 -1.22
N VAL A 54 -9.10 -11.61 -1.60
CA VAL A 54 -8.90 -12.04 -2.99
C VAL A 54 -9.18 -13.53 -3.07
N VAL A 55 -10.01 -13.92 -4.02
CA VAL A 55 -10.29 -15.34 -4.32
C VAL A 55 -9.58 -15.74 -5.60
N ILE A 56 -9.00 -16.93 -5.63
CA ILE A 56 -8.49 -17.56 -6.85
C ILE A 56 -9.34 -18.80 -7.10
N GLU A 57 -9.93 -18.89 -8.30
CA GLU A 57 -10.61 -20.08 -8.80
C GLU A 57 -9.73 -20.68 -9.90
N ALA A 58 -9.38 -21.94 -9.76
CA ALA A 58 -8.27 -22.57 -10.44
C ALA A 58 -8.66 -23.93 -11.03
N GLU A 59 -8.40 -24.11 -12.31
CA GLU A 59 -8.79 -25.30 -13.05
C GLU A 59 -7.63 -25.87 -13.88
N VAL A 60 -7.64 -27.17 -14.16
CA VAL A 60 -6.71 -27.75 -15.14
C VAL A 60 -7.40 -27.84 -16.50
N ARG A 61 -6.77 -27.26 -17.54
CA ARG A 61 -7.28 -27.34 -18.92
C ARG A 61 -7.64 -28.79 -19.33
N PRO A 62 -8.67 -29.00 -20.18
CA PRO A 62 -9.41 -27.99 -20.95
C PRO A 62 -10.73 -27.54 -20.30
N SER A 63 -10.94 -27.78 -19.00
CA SER A 63 -12.11 -27.20 -18.32
C SER A 63 -12.09 -25.67 -18.45
N GLY A 64 -13.28 -25.08 -18.51
CA GLY A 64 -13.49 -23.72 -18.99
C GLY A 64 -14.27 -22.83 -18.04
N ASN A 65 -14.46 -23.22 -16.77
CA ASN A 65 -15.42 -22.56 -15.89
C ASN A 65 -14.76 -21.59 -14.89
N ALA A 66 -13.43 -21.57 -14.78
CA ALA A 66 -12.69 -20.73 -13.84
C ALA A 66 -13.08 -19.24 -13.91
N GLU A 67 -13.33 -18.67 -15.10
CA GLU A 67 -13.79 -17.28 -15.22
C GLU A 67 -15.18 -17.07 -14.61
N ASN A 68 -16.14 -17.96 -14.88
CA ASN A 68 -17.49 -17.85 -14.35
C ASN A 68 -17.50 -18.04 -12.83
N GLU A 69 -16.69 -18.97 -12.33
CA GLU A 69 -16.56 -19.21 -10.90
C GLU A 69 -15.95 -18.00 -10.21
N ALA A 70 -14.84 -17.44 -10.74
CA ALA A 70 -14.21 -16.24 -10.20
C ALA A 70 -15.18 -15.05 -10.15
N VAL A 71 -15.91 -14.80 -11.26
CA VAL A 71 -16.93 -13.74 -11.33
C VAL A 71 -18.03 -13.97 -10.29
N SER A 72 -18.43 -15.22 -10.05
CA SER A 72 -19.49 -15.55 -9.08
C SER A 72 -19.10 -15.27 -7.62
N ARG A 73 -17.80 -15.10 -7.34
CA ARG A 73 -17.29 -14.76 -6.00
C ARG A 73 -17.38 -13.27 -5.69
N LEU A 74 -17.40 -12.42 -6.71
CA LEU A 74 -17.38 -10.97 -6.53
C LEU A 74 -18.63 -10.46 -5.79
N GLY A 75 -18.39 -9.70 -4.73
CA GLY A 75 -19.43 -9.16 -3.84
C GLY A 75 -19.93 -10.12 -2.77
N LEU A 76 -19.39 -11.35 -2.68
CA LEU A 76 -19.70 -12.23 -1.55
C LEU A 76 -19.01 -11.72 -0.27
N GLU A 77 -19.75 -11.73 0.83
CA GLU A 77 -19.24 -11.37 2.15
C GLU A 77 -18.59 -12.58 2.83
N LEU A 78 -17.40 -12.38 3.42
CA LEU A 78 -16.73 -13.45 4.18
C LEU A 78 -17.47 -13.78 5.47
N ALA A 79 -17.50 -15.07 5.82
CA ALA A 79 -18.01 -15.54 7.09
C ALA A 79 -17.17 -14.94 8.24
N GLY A 80 -17.81 -14.09 9.05
CA GLY A 80 -17.16 -13.33 10.12
C GLY A 80 -17.10 -11.82 9.88
N GLY A 81 -17.67 -11.31 8.78
CA GLY A 81 -17.84 -9.87 8.54
C GLY A 81 -16.54 -9.14 8.19
N THR A 82 -15.53 -9.85 7.69
CA THR A 82 -14.20 -9.29 7.37
C THR A 82 -14.12 -8.61 6.00
N GLY A 83 -15.26 -8.28 5.41
CA GLY A 83 -15.37 -7.57 4.13
C GLY A 83 -15.87 -8.43 2.97
N ASN A 84 -16.08 -7.76 1.84
CA ASN A 84 -16.57 -8.34 0.59
C ASN A 84 -15.41 -8.65 -0.36
N VAL A 85 -15.55 -9.70 -1.16
CA VAL A 85 -14.61 -10.01 -2.25
C VAL A 85 -14.78 -8.98 -3.37
N GLU A 86 -13.82 -8.07 -3.50
CA GLU A 86 -13.82 -7.05 -4.58
C GLU A 86 -12.91 -7.43 -5.75
N ALA A 87 -12.04 -8.44 -5.56
CA ALA A 87 -11.21 -8.99 -6.61
C ALA A 87 -11.21 -10.53 -6.61
N ALA A 88 -11.28 -11.11 -7.80
CA ALA A 88 -11.18 -12.54 -8.01
C ALA A 88 -10.27 -12.85 -9.21
N ILE A 89 -9.46 -13.90 -9.11
CA ILE A 89 -8.54 -14.34 -10.15
C ILE A 89 -9.03 -15.68 -10.69
N ALA A 90 -9.20 -15.77 -12.01
CA ALA A 90 -9.37 -17.05 -12.67
C ALA A 90 -7.99 -17.56 -13.10
N LEU A 91 -7.72 -18.84 -12.87
CA LEU A 91 -6.43 -19.45 -13.12
C LEU A 91 -6.58 -20.78 -13.85
N TYR A 92 -5.72 -21.00 -14.84
CA TYR A 92 -5.53 -22.30 -15.47
C TYR A 92 -4.14 -22.84 -15.21
N TYR A 93 -4.11 -24.09 -14.71
CA TYR A 93 -2.91 -24.89 -14.66
C TYR A 93 -2.60 -25.52 -16.04
N PRO A 94 -1.32 -25.77 -16.35
CA PRO A 94 -0.91 -26.60 -17.47
C PRO A 94 -1.58 -27.99 -17.47
N GLU A 95 -1.93 -28.52 -18.64
CA GLU A 95 -2.64 -29.81 -18.80
C GLU A 95 -1.90 -31.00 -18.15
N ASN A 96 -0.58 -30.95 -18.15
CA ASN A 96 0.29 -31.97 -17.57
C ASN A 96 0.37 -31.92 -16.04
N MET A 97 -0.20 -30.90 -15.38
CA MET A 97 -0.06 -30.70 -13.93
C MET A 97 -0.53 -31.91 -13.11
N ARG A 98 -1.58 -32.60 -13.57
CA ARG A 98 -2.11 -33.82 -12.92
C ARG A 98 -1.14 -35.01 -12.95
N GLY A 99 -0.08 -34.94 -13.75
CA GLY A 99 0.87 -36.03 -13.96
C GLY A 99 2.12 -35.98 -13.08
N TYR A 100 2.34 -34.90 -12.31
CA TYR A 100 3.54 -34.76 -11.48
C TYR A 100 3.34 -35.40 -10.10
N ASP A 101 4.39 -36.08 -9.62
CA ASP A 101 4.44 -36.59 -8.25
C ASP A 101 4.79 -35.48 -7.26
N ASP A 102 5.75 -34.61 -7.62
CA ASP A 102 6.12 -33.41 -6.86
C ASP A 102 5.43 -32.17 -7.44
N LEU A 103 4.24 -31.89 -6.92
CA LEU A 103 3.46 -30.71 -7.30
C LEU A 103 4.15 -29.39 -6.91
N HIS A 104 4.95 -29.37 -5.84
CA HIS A 104 5.60 -28.14 -5.41
C HIS A 104 6.71 -27.71 -6.36
N ALA A 105 7.55 -28.65 -6.77
CA ALA A 105 8.56 -28.40 -7.79
C ALA A 105 7.90 -28.04 -9.13
N ALA A 106 6.91 -28.82 -9.56
CA ALA A 106 6.21 -28.59 -10.82
C ALA A 106 5.54 -27.20 -10.89
N LEU A 107 4.89 -26.76 -9.81
CA LEU A 107 4.24 -25.44 -9.76
C LEU A 107 5.25 -24.28 -9.76
N ARG A 108 6.43 -24.43 -9.15
CA ARG A 108 7.46 -23.39 -9.16
C ARG A 108 8.01 -23.12 -10.56
N ASP A 109 8.10 -24.17 -11.37
CA ASP A 109 8.63 -24.09 -12.74
C ASP A 109 7.53 -23.87 -13.80
N ALA A 110 6.26 -23.91 -13.40
CA ALA A 110 5.14 -23.79 -14.32
C ALA A 110 4.85 -22.35 -14.73
N THR A 111 4.53 -22.17 -16.02
CA THR A 111 3.83 -20.99 -16.51
C THR A 111 2.33 -21.20 -16.31
N LEU A 112 1.73 -20.31 -15.53
CA LEU A 112 0.29 -20.29 -15.24
C LEU A 112 -0.38 -19.27 -16.16
N GLU A 113 -1.61 -19.59 -16.55
CA GLU A 113 -2.47 -18.64 -17.26
C GLU A 113 -3.49 -18.06 -16.29
N TYR A 114 -3.57 -16.74 -16.15
CA TYR A 114 -4.55 -16.13 -15.25
C TYR A 114 -5.12 -14.81 -15.80
N CYS A 115 -6.34 -14.50 -15.39
CA CYS A 115 -6.94 -13.18 -15.56
C CYS A 115 -7.58 -12.74 -14.24
N VAL A 116 -7.77 -11.44 -14.07
CA VAL A 116 -8.33 -10.87 -12.85
C VAL A 116 -9.62 -10.14 -13.16
N PHE A 117 -10.56 -10.25 -12.23
CA PHE A 117 -11.79 -9.51 -12.21
C PHE A 117 -11.82 -8.63 -10.97
N THR A 118 -12.10 -7.36 -11.17
CA THR A 118 -12.32 -6.40 -10.08
C THR A 118 -13.74 -5.88 -10.15
N LYS A 119 -14.37 -5.67 -9.01
CA LYS A 119 -15.71 -5.11 -8.90
C LYS A 119 -15.65 -3.75 -8.24
N GLU A 120 -16.08 -2.72 -8.96
CA GLU A 120 -16.27 -1.38 -8.43
C GLU A 120 -17.77 -1.05 -8.45
N GLU A 121 -18.35 -0.87 -7.26
CA GLU A 121 -19.80 -0.71 -7.06
C GLU A 121 -20.63 -1.83 -7.72
N THR A 122 -21.05 -1.62 -8.96
CA THR A 122 -21.86 -2.54 -9.76
C THR A 122 -21.18 -3.04 -11.03
N GLU A 123 -20.05 -2.45 -11.43
CA GLU A 123 -19.33 -2.80 -12.64
C GLU A 123 -18.24 -3.82 -12.35
N ILE A 124 -18.18 -4.88 -13.18
CA ILE A 124 -17.12 -5.89 -13.12
C ILE A 124 -16.20 -5.68 -14.31
N THR A 125 -14.92 -5.45 -14.03
CA THR A 125 -13.89 -5.27 -15.03
C THR A 125 -12.99 -6.49 -15.10
N ARG A 126 -12.73 -6.99 -16.31
CA ARG A 126 -11.76 -8.07 -16.56
C ARG A 126 -10.43 -7.50 -17.05
N PHE A 127 -9.32 -7.96 -16.49
CA PHE A 127 -7.97 -7.68 -16.98
C PHE A 127 -7.18 -8.99 -17.22
N PRO A 128 -6.55 -9.15 -18.40
CA PRO A 128 -6.67 -8.30 -19.58
C PRO A 128 -8.10 -8.30 -20.13
N LYS A 129 -8.48 -7.32 -20.95
CA LYS A 129 -9.85 -7.28 -21.54
C LYS A 129 -10.17 -8.54 -22.37
N SER A 130 -9.14 -9.16 -22.95
CA SER A 130 -9.21 -10.43 -23.64
C SER A 130 -7.90 -11.20 -23.47
N GLY A 131 -7.95 -12.52 -23.60
CA GLY A 131 -6.79 -13.39 -23.41
C GLY A 131 -6.42 -13.60 -21.94
N TRP A 132 -5.19 -14.07 -21.72
CA TRP A 132 -4.68 -14.50 -20.42
C TRP A 132 -3.29 -13.88 -20.17
N LEU A 133 -3.03 -13.50 -18.92
CA LEU A 133 -1.66 -13.24 -18.47
C LEU A 133 -0.95 -14.58 -18.37
N ASN A 134 0.35 -14.57 -18.65
CA ASN A 134 1.22 -15.73 -18.53
C ASN A 134 2.34 -15.37 -17.54
N GLY A 135 2.50 -16.15 -16.49
CA GLY A 135 3.51 -15.88 -15.45
C GLY A 135 3.63 -17.02 -14.45
N GLY A 136 4.63 -16.94 -13.58
CA GLY A 136 4.86 -17.94 -12.54
C GLY A 136 4.02 -17.69 -11.28
N VAL A 137 4.16 -18.54 -10.28
CA VAL A 137 3.49 -18.39 -8.98
C VAL A 137 3.87 -17.06 -8.29
N SER A 138 5.10 -16.58 -8.49
CA SER A 138 5.54 -15.29 -7.93
C SER A 138 4.81 -14.09 -8.54
N ASP A 139 4.55 -14.12 -9.85
CA ASP A 139 3.79 -13.07 -10.54
C ASP A 139 2.30 -13.10 -10.13
N LEU A 140 1.75 -14.29 -9.89
CA LEU A 140 0.41 -14.48 -9.34
C LEU A 140 0.29 -13.91 -7.91
N ALA A 141 1.27 -14.19 -7.04
CA ALA A 141 1.30 -13.65 -5.68
C ALA A 141 1.36 -12.12 -5.68
N GLU A 142 2.17 -11.54 -6.56
CA GLU A 142 2.25 -10.09 -6.74
C GLU A 142 0.91 -9.51 -7.21
N LEU A 143 0.29 -10.12 -8.23
CA LEU A 143 -1.02 -9.71 -8.73
C LEU A 143 -2.07 -9.75 -7.62
N ALA A 144 -2.13 -10.83 -6.84
CA ALA A 144 -3.06 -10.95 -5.72
C ALA A 144 -2.86 -9.87 -4.66
N ARG A 145 -1.60 -9.53 -4.32
CA ARG A 145 -1.30 -8.40 -3.42
C ARG A 145 -1.78 -7.08 -4.02
N LEU A 146 -1.58 -6.86 -5.31
CA LEU A 146 -1.97 -5.62 -5.98
C LEU A 146 -3.48 -5.41 -5.97
N VAL A 147 -4.26 -6.44 -6.29
CA VAL A 147 -5.73 -6.34 -6.38
C VAL A 147 -6.44 -6.43 -5.03
N SER A 148 -5.72 -6.79 -3.96
CA SER A 148 -6.24 -6.77 -2.59
C SER A 148 -6.44 -5.36 -2.01
N VAL A 149 -6.00 -4.30 -2.71
CA VAL A 149 -6.17 -2.91 -2.28
C VAL A 149 -7.20 -2.25 -3.20
N PRO A 150 -8.47 -2.11 -2.75
CA PRO A 150 -9.50 -1.43 -3.53
C PRO A 150 -9.13 0.01 -3.86
N GLN A 151 -9.51 0.45 -5.06
CA GLN A 151 -9.37 1.85 -5.46
C GLN A 151 -10.21 2.78 -4.58
N SER A 152 -11.41 2.35 -4.18
CA SER A 152 -12.28 3.06 -3.23
C SER A 152 -11.60 3.35 -1.89
N LEU A 153 -10.83 2.39 -1.36
CA LEU A 153 -10.09 2.56 -0.11
C LEU A 153 -9.02 3.67 -0.23
N VAL A 154 -8.33 3.73 -1.38
CA VAL A 154 -7.36 4.79 -1.68
C VAL A 154 -8.06 6.14 -1.76
N ASP A 155 -9.16 6.21 -2.51
CA ASP A 155 -9.90 7.45 -2.71
C ASP A 155 -10.54 7.95 -1.40
N ASP A 156 -11.11 7.08 -0.58
CA ASP A 156 -11.65 7.42 0.75
C ASP A 156 -10.57 7.96 1.69
N ALA A 157 -9.40 7.31 1.72
CA ALA A 157 -8.28 7.76 2.53
C ALA A 157 -7.73 9.11 2.05
N ALA A 158 -7.63 9.32 0.73
CA ALA A 158 -7.23 10.59 0.15
C ALA A 158 -8.25 11.70 0.44
N ASN A 159 -9.54 11.44 0.27
CA ASN A 159 -10.60 12.40 0.58
C ASN A 159 -10.59 12.79 2.05
N ARG A 160 -10.40 11.82 2.96
CA ARG A 160 -10.29 12.08 4.41
C ARG A 160 -9.08 12.92 4.75
N LEU A 161 -7.92 12.61 4.15
CA LEU A 161 -6.70 13.38 4.34
C LEU A 161 -6.87 14.82 3.85
N GLN A 162 -7.48 14.99 2.67
CA GLN A 162 -7.75 16.30 2.09
C GLN A 162 -8.66 17.14 2.99
N TYR A 163 -9.75 16.54 3.45
CA TYR A 163 -10.68 17.21 4.36
C TYR A 163 -10.01 17.64 5.67
N GLY A 164 -9.16 16.81 6.25
CA GLY A 164 -8.37 17.14 7.44
C GLY A 164 -7.39 18.29 7.22
N ILE A 165 -6.66 18.27 6.10
CA ILE A 165 -5.74 19.34 5.70
C ILE A 165 -6.50 20.66 5.52
N ASP A 166 -7.68 20.63 4.90
CA ASP A 166 -8.47 21.84 4.65
C ASP A 166 -9.00 22.47 5.93
N ARG A 167 -9.44 21.64 6.89
CA ARG A 167 -9.86 22.13 8.21
C ARG A 167 -8.70 22.73 9.00
N ALA A 168 -7.54 22.07 9.00
CA ALA A 168 -6.35 22.57 9.63
C ALA A 168 -5.88 23.89 8.99
N ASN A 169 -5.91 23.97 7.66
CA ASN A 169 -5.57 25.18 6.92
C ASN A 169 -6.53 26.33 7.24
N ALA A 170 -7.83 26.08 7.35
CA ALA A 170 -8.80 27.13 7.71
C ALA A 170 -8.48 27.77 9.07
N VAL A 171 -8.03 26.99 10.05
CA VAL A 171 -7.59 27.51 11.36
C VAL A 171 -6.30 28.35 11.23
N LEU A 172 -5.37 27.92 10.38
CA LEU A 172 -4.13 28.66 10.13
C LEU A 172 -4.38 29.96 9.33
N ASP A 173 -5.31 29.93 8.37
CA ASP A 173 -5.78 31.11 7.62
C ASP A 173 -6.45 32.12 8.55
N GLU A 174 -7.33 31.69 9.47
CA GLU A 174 -7.94 32.54 10.49
C GLU A 174 -6.87 33.22 11.37
N ALA A 175 -5.87 32.47 11.82
CA ALA A 175 -4.77 33.03 12.62
C ALA A 175 -3.90 34.03 11.82
N ALA A 176 -3.73 33.80 10.51
CA ALA A 176 -3.04 34.69 9.60
C ALA A 176 -3.79 36.02 9.40
N GLU A 177 -5.11 35.97 9.21
CA GLU A 177 -5.96 37.16 9.09
C GLU A 177 -5.93 38.03 10.36
N LEU A 178 -5.79 37.39 11.53
CA LEU A 178 -5.63 38.06 12.81
C LEU A 178 -4.20 38.60 13.05
N GLY A 179 -3.24 38.32 12.17
CA GLY A 179 -1.84 38.74 12.32
C GLY A 179 -1.10 38.03 13.45
N THR A 180 -1.55 36.83 13.81
CA THR A 180 -1.06 36.06 14.97
C THR A 180 -0.26 34.82 14.61
N ALA A 181 -0.11 34.54 13.31
CA ALA A 181 0.62 33.40 12.77
C ALA A 181 1.94 33.84 12.10
N ASN A 182 2.97 32.99 12.19
CA ASN A 182 4.28 33.22 11.58
C ASN A 182 4.28 32.77 10.10
N THR A 183 3.37 33.30 9.30
CA THR A 183 3.10 32.79 7.95
C THR A 183 4.22 33.08 6.95
N GLU A 184 4.92 34.21 7.11
CA GLU A 184 6.12 34.52 6.33
C GLU A 184 7.25 33.53 6.60
N ASP A 185 7.48 33.15 7.86
CA ASP A 185 8.50 32.17 8.22
C ASP A 185 8.17 30.78 7.67
N ILE A 186 6.89 30.38 7.72
CA ILE A 186 6.43 29.13 7.11
C ILE A 186 6.64 29.16 5.59
N ALA A 187 6.36 30.30 4.95
CA ALA A 187 6.55 30.45 3.51
C ALA A 187 8.05 30.40 3.11
N ASN A 188 8.90 31.08 3.87
CA ASN A 188 10.36 31.06 3.70
C ASN A 188 10.93 29.65 3.89
N LEU A 189 10.48 28.91 4.90
CA LEU A 189 10.89 27.53 5.15
C LEU A 189 10.54 26.61 3.97
N LEU A 190 9.39 26.85 3.32
CA LEU A 190 8.95 26.11 2.14
C LEU A 190 9.52 26.64 0.83
N GLY A 191 10.25 27.75 0.84
CA GLY A 191 10.74 28.41 -0.37
C GLY A 191 9.62 28.96 -1.28
N MET A 192 8.49 29.34 -0.68
CA MET A 192 7.28 29.79 -1.37
C MET A 192 6.88 31.20 -0.93
N THR A 193 5.91 31.81 -1.61
CA THR A 193 5.31 33.08 -1.18
C THR A 193 4.21 32.84 -0.14
N ASP A 194 4.00 33.78 0.79
CA ASP A 194 2.95 33.65 1.80
C ASP A 194 1.56 33.82 1.19
N VAL A 195 0.92 32.70 0.89
CA VAL A 195 -0.45 32.60 0.38
C VAL A 195 -1.15 31.40 1.03
N SER A 196 -2.48 31.35 0.97
CA SER A 196 -3.27 30.23 1.54
C SER A 196 -2.81 28.87 1.01
N GLN A 197 -2.38 28.77 -0.26
CA GLN A 197 -1.81 27.54 -0.81
C GLN A 197 -0.55 27.06 -0.07
N THR A 198 0.31 27.97 0.37
CA THR A 198 1.54 27.68 1.11
C THR A 198 1.23 27.18 2.52
N ARG A 199 0.22 27.77 3.17
CA ARG A 199 -0.27 27.33 4.48
C ARG A 199 -0.92 25.95 4.40
N ARG A 200 -1.68 25.70 3.34
CA ARG A 200 -2.25 24.38 3.04
C ARG A 200 -1.16 23.33 2.82
N MET A 201 -0.08 23.68 2.11
CA MET A 201 1.10 22.84 1.96
C MET A 201 1.75 22.54 3.31
N ALA A 202 1.89 23.54 4.18
CA ALA A 202 2.43 23.34 5.52
C ALA A 202 1.59 22.34 6.34
N CYS A 203 0.26 22.44 6.29
CA CYS A 203 -0.64 21.45 6.89
C CYS A 203 -0.49 20.07 6.27
N ALA A 204 -0.30 19.96 4.95
CA ALA A 204 -0.07 18.69 4.27
C ALA A 204 1.26 18.02 4.69
N VAL A 205 2.33 18.80 4.87
CA VAL A 205 3.63 18.30 5.37
C VAL A 205 3.50 17.75 6.79
N ILE A 206 2.80 18.46 7.68
CA ILE A 206 2.52 17.98 9.04
C ILE A 206 1.68 16.69 9.00
N ALA A 207 0.61 16.67 8.18
CA ALA A 207 -0.26 15.50 8.06
C ALA A 207 0.52 14.26 7.58
N ASN A 208 1.43 14.44 6.62
CA ASN A 208 2.33 13.39 6.15
C ASN A 208 3.19 12.83 7.28
N ALA A 209 3.88 13.70 8.02
CA ALA A 209 4.68 13.28 9.16
C ALA A 209 3.84 12.54 10.23
N MET A 210 2.59 12.96 10.48
CA MET A 210 1.71 12.25 11.41
C MET A 210 1.30 10.86 10.94
N VAL A 211 1.03 10.68 9.64
CA VAL A 211 0.75 9.34 9.07
C VAL A 211 1.96 8.43 9.23
N PHE A 212 3.16 8.91 8.88
CA PHE A 212 4.41 8.15 9.03
C PHE A 212 4.79 7.86 10.49
N HIS A 213 4.54 8.79 11.42
CA HIS A 213 4.81 8.59 12.84
C HIS A 213 4.05 7.37 13.38
N HIS A 214 2.80 7.15 12.96
CA HIS A 214 2.07 5.97 13.38
C HIS A 214 2.73 4.66 12.95
N HIS A 215 3.28 4.63 11.74
CA HIS A 215 4.00 3.48 11.21
C HIS A 215 5.30 3.23 11.99
N ILE A 216 6.12 4.27 12.14
CA ILE A 216 7.41 4.22 12.83
C ILE A 216 7.23 3.77 14.29
N ALA A 217 6.26 4.32 15.02
CA ALA A 217 6.02 3.99 16.43
C ALA A 217 5.61 2.52 16.68
N ARG A 218 5.26 1.76 15.64
CA ARG A 218 4.99 0.32 15.74
C ARG A 218 6.22 -0.54 15.54
N GLN A 219 7.16 -0.07 14.72
CA GLN A 219 8.43 -0.75 14.45
C GLN A 219 9.49 -0.39 15.51
N HIS A 220 9.43 0.84 16.01
CA HIS A 220 10.37 1.41 16.97
C HIS A 220 9.68 1.65 18.31
N THR A 221 9.88 0.73 19.27
CA THR A 221 9.25 0.77 20.60
C THR A 221 9.65 2.00 21.44
N GLU A 222 10.80 2.58 21.13
CA GLU A 222 11.34 3.81 21.69
C GLU A 222 10.57 5.06 21.24
N ILE A 223 9.93 5.01 20.07
CA ILE A 223 9.15 6.12 19.54
C ILE A 223 7.74 6.11 20.13
N ARG A 224 7.42 7.16 20.89
CA ARG A 224 6.11 7.31 21.52
C ARG A 224 5.01 7.50 20.47
N ALA A 225 3.99 6.64 20.51
CA ALA A 225 2.82 6.77 19.63
C ALA A 225 2.06 8.09 19.79
N LEU A 226 1.56 8.66 18.68
CA LEU A 226 0.82 9.92 18.61
C LEU A 226 -0.32 10.03 19.63
N ASN A 227 -1.13 8.98 19.80
CA ASN A 227 -2.26 8.97 20.75
C ASN A 227 -1.85 9.14 22.22
N ARG A 228 -0.57 8.87 22.55
CA ARG A 228 -0.03 9.10 23.89
C ARG A 228 0.46 10.53 24.08
N LEU A 229 0.57 11.34 23.02
CA LEU A 229 1.03 12.73 23.08
C LEU A 229 -0.04 13.72 23.58
N TRP A 230 -1.32 13.31 23.65
CA TRP A 230 -2.44 14.18 24.05
C TRP A 230 -3.10 13.83 25.40
N ARG A 231 -2.56 12.89 26.18
CA ARG A 231 -3.22 12.35 27.39
C ARG A 231 -3.23 13.26 28.62
N SER A 232 -2.62 14.45 28.58
CA SER A 232 -2.55 15.38 29.71
C SER A 232 -3.23 16.70 29.33
N ALA A 233 -4.20 17.14 30.13
CA ALA A 233 -4.99 18.36 29.92
C ALA A 233 -4.21 19.67 30.17
N VAL A 234 -2.93 19.58 30.55
CA VAL A 234 -2.07 20.72 30.94
C VAL A 234 -1.01 21.04 29.88
N ASP A 235 -0.86 20.21 28.84
CA ASP A 235 0.35 20.22 28.00
C ASP A 235 0.24 21.02 26.72
N ASN A 236 1.34 21.67 26.36
CA ASN A 236 1.63 22.25 25.04
C ASN A 236 1.79 21.12 23.99
N PRO A 237 0.78 20.83 23.14
CA PRO A 237 0.86 19.72 22.18
C PRO A 237 1.91 19.97 21.10
N GLN A 238 2.18 21.23 20.78
CA GLN A 238 3.18 21.64 19.80
C GLN A 238 4.58 21.17 20.22
N ALA A 239 4.99 21.50 21.45
CA ALA A 239 6.28 21.07 21.99
C ALA A 239 6.41 19.54 22.01
N ARG A 240 5.36 18.83 22.43
CA ARG A 240 5.38 17.37 22.53
C ARG A 240 5.47 16.66 21.18
N VAL A 241 4.84 17.23 20.15
CA VAL A 241 4.97 16.72 18.77
C VAL A 241 6.37 16.98 18.25
N ALA A 242 6.91 18.20 18.46
CA ALA A 242 8.26 18.54 18.06
C ALA A 242 9.31 17.62 18.73
N ASP A 243 9.23 17.42 20.05
CA ASP A 243 10.12 16.53 20.80
C ASP A 243 10.05 15.09 20.28
N ALA A 244 8.84 14.59 20.01
CA ALA A 244 8.66 13.24 19.48
C ALA A 244 9.28 13.09 18.08
N TRP A 245 9.22 14.15 17.26
CA TRP A 245 9.81 14.16 15.93
C TRP A 245 11.33 14.32 15.98
N ASP A 246 11.88 15.02 16.97
CA ASP A 246 13.32 15.04 17.22
C ASP A 246 13.88 13.65 17.55
N GLU A 247 13.14 12.80 18.27
CA GLU A 247 13.51 11.39 18.47
C GLU A 247 13.49 10.60 17.14
N ILE A 248 12.49 10.85 16.28
CA ILE A 248 12.40 10.20 14.96
C ILE A 248 13.55 10.64 14.03
N LEU A 249 14.02 11.89 14.13
CA LEU A 249 15.17 12.36 13.36
C LEU A 249 16.47 11.60 13.69
N LYS A 250 16.58 11.03 14.90
CA LYS A 250 17.75 10.23 15.31
C LYS A 250 17.82 8.86 14.64
N ILE A 251 16.71 8.38 14.07
CA ILE A 251 16.62 7.11 13.34
C ILE A 251 16.50 7.33 11.81
N ASN A 252 17.09 8.41 11.29
CA ASN A 252 17.30 8.70 9.86
C ASN A 252 16.06 9.03 9.00
N TYR A 253 14.92 9.44 9.59
CA TYR A 253 13.75 9.92 8.82
C TYR A 253 13.76 11.44 8.53
N TRP A 254 14.95 12.02 8.35
CA TRP A 254 15.16 13.45 8.12
C TRP A 254 14.27 14.08 7.03
N PRO A 255 14.13 13.48 5.83
CA PRO A 255 13.38 14.11 4.74
C PRO A 255 11.89 14.37 5.04
N ILE A 256 11.29 13.58 5.93
CA ILE A 256 9.88 13.69 6.29
C ILE A 256 9.71 14.61 7.50
N PHE A 257 10.53 14.41 8.54
CA PHE A 257 10.26 15.00 9.85
C PHE A 257 10.96 16.34 10.07
N ALA A 258 12.05 16.66 9.36
CA ALA A 258 12.80 17.89 9.66
C ALA A 258 11.98 19.14 9.35
N VAL A 259 11.49 19.25 8.11
CA VAL A 259 10.63 20.36 7.67
C VAL A 259 9.33 20.36 8.46
N ALA A 260 8.73 19.18 8.68
CA ALA A 260 7.48 19.09 9.44
C ALA A 260 7.65 19.62 10.88
N ARG A 261 8.72 19.23 11.58
CA ARG A 261 9.06 19.67 12.95
C ARG A 261 9.31 21.17 13.00
N ASP A 262 9.99 21.72 12.00
CA ASP A 262 10.22 23.16 11.89
C ASP A 262 8.90 23.93 11.68
N ILE A 263 8.00 23.44 10.81
CA ILE A 263 6.66 24.01 10.64
C ILE A 263 5.86 23.95 11.95
N VAL A 264 5.88 22.82 12.66
CA VAL A 264 5.18 22.68 13.95
C VAL A 264 5.66 23.74 14.94
N ASN A 265 6.96 24.01 15.00
CA ASN A 265 7.52 25.05 15.86
C ASN A 265 7.09 26.47 15.47
N LEU A 266 6.72 26.70 14.21
CA LEU A 266 6.24 27.99 13.71
C LEU A 266 4.73 28.19 13.87
N LEU A 267 3.97 27.16 14.26
CA LEU A 267 2.52 27.28 14.45
C LEU A 267 2.16 28.31 15.53
N PRO A 268 1.06 29.07 15.34
CA PRO A 268 0.59 30.03 16.34
C PRO A 268 0.14 29.32 17.62
N LEU A 269 0.69 29.69 18.78
CA LEU A 269 0.45 29.00 20.07
C LEU A 269 -1.03 28.78 20.41
N HIS A 270 -1.89 29.77 20.15
CA HIS A 270 -3.32 29.71 20.45
C HIS A 270 -4.11 28.78 19.51
N ALA A 271 -3.60 28.50 18.30
CA ALA A 271 -4.24 27.68 17.27
C ALA A 271 -3.55 26.33 17.07
N ALA A 272 -2.30 26.18 17.49
CA ALA A 272 -1.48 24.99 17.29
C ALA A 272 -2.17 23.72 17.83
N ALA A 273 -2.78 23.80 19.01
CA ALA A 273 -3.51 22.68 19.59
C ALA A 273 -4.63 22.19 18.67
N ARG A 274 -5.46 23.11 18.13
CA ARG A 274 -6.56 22.77 17.23
C ARG A 274 -6.04 22.18 15.92
N ILE A 275 -5.06 22.83 15.29
CA ILE A 275 -4.44 22.38 14.02
C ILE A 275 -3.90 20.95 14.18
N LEU A 276 -3.11 20.71 15.23
CA LEU A 276 -2.48 19.40 15.45
C LEU A 276 -3.52 18.33 15.82
N ASP A 277 -4.60 18.68 16.53
CA ASP A 277 -5.68 17.75 16.86
C ASP A 277 -6.41 17.28 15.60
N GLU A 278 -6.79 18.20 14.70
CA GLU A 278 -7.43 17.89 13.42
C GLU A 278 -6.58 16.96 12.55
N LEU A 279 -5.28 17.27 12.43
CA LEU A 279 -4.36 16.46 11.62
C LEU A 279 -4.09 15.11 12.29
N ARG A 280 -4.04 15.04 13.62
CA ARG A 280 -3.89 13.78 14.36
C ARG A 280 -5.10 12.88 14.15
N GLU A 281 -6.31 13.40 14.29
CA GLU A 281 -7.55 12.63 14.07
C GLU A 281 -7.65 12.13 12.64
N THR A 282 -7.23 12.96 11.68
CA THR A 282 -7.15 12.61 10.27
C THR A 282 -6.18 11.44 10.05
N ALA A 283 -4.95 11.56 10.56
CA ALA A 283 -3.95 10.51 10.46
C ALA A 283 -4.40 9.22 11.16
N GLN A 284 -4.95 9.30 12.38
CA GLN A 284 -5.52 8.15 13.10
C GLN A 284 -6.64 7.49 12.30
N GLY A 285 -7.47 8.29 11.66
CA GLY A 285 -8.53 7.85 10.78
C GLY A 285 -8.04 6.98 9.63
N ILE A 286 -7.04 7.45 8.91
CA ILE A 286 -6.38 6.74 7.80
C ILE A 286 -5.69 5.47 8.31
N ASN A 287 -5.05 5.54 9.48
CA ASN A 287 -4.44 4.37 10.10
C ASN A 287 -5.49 3.33 10.55
N SER A 288 -6.67 3.77 10.99
CA SER A 288 -7.72 2.90 11.53
C SER A 288 -8.48 2.12 10.45
N THR A 289 -8.55 2.63 9.22
CA THR A 289 -9.00 1.87 8.04
C THR A 289 -7.94 0.90 7.53
N GLY A 290 -6.77 0.90 8.19
CA GLY A 290 -5.56 0.21 7.81
C GLY A 290 -4.92 0.69 6.52
N ALA A 291 -5.31 1.89 6.08
CA ALA A 291 -4.79 2.48 4.88
C ALA A 291 -3.30 2.87 4.97
N ALA A 292 -2.72 2.91 6.16
CA ALA A 292 -1.30 3.13 6.35
C ALA A 292 -0.44 1.84 6.39
N PHE A 293 -1.06 0.65 6.36
CA PHE A 293 -0.32 -0.63 6.48
C PHE A 293 0.14 -1.22 5.15
N ALA A 294 -0.29 -0.65 4.03
CA ALA A 294 0.43 -0.81 2.79
C ALA A 294 1.33 0.41 2.66
N HIS A 295 2.66 0.25 2.66
CA HIS A 295 3.57 1.30 2.21
C HIS A 295 3.10 1.89 0.86
N ASP A 296 2.49 1.03 0.04
CA ASP A 296 1.80 1.34 -1.20
C ASP A 296 0.59 2.28 -1.04
N LEU A 297 -0.15 2.25 0.07
CA LEU A 297 -1.37 3.04 0.25
C LEU A 297 -1.12 4.43 0.85
N THR A 298 -0.14 4.61 1.75
CA THR A 298 0.34 5.96 2.10
C THR A 298 0.95 6.63 0.88
N GLY A 299 1.80 5.92 0.12
CA GLY A 299 2.34 6.40 -1.15
C GLY A 299 1.26 6.78 -2.16
N ARG A 300 0.26 5.90 -2.39
CA ARG A 300 -0.86 6.15 -3.32
C ARG A 300 -1.78 7.27 -2.88
N VAL A 301 -2.11 7.36 -1.58
CA VAL A 301 -2.95 8.43 -1.04
C VAL A 301 -2.26 9.79 -1.24
N PHE A 302 -0.98 9.89 -0.90
CA PHE A 302 -0.22 11.13 -1.13
C PHE A 302 -0.05 11.42 -2.62
N GLN A 303 0.29 10.42 -3.44
CA GLN A 303 0.35 10.59 -4.88
C GLN A 303 -0.99 11.02 -5.48
N ARG A 304 -2.12 10.52 -4.96
CA ARG A 304 -3.48 10.92 -5.38
C ARG A 304 -3.77 12.38 -5.06
N LEU A 305 -3.44 12.82 -3.84
CA LEU A 305 -3.55 14.24 -3.44
C LEU A 305 -2.70 15.15 -4.32
N ILE A 306 -1.51 14.69 -4.68
CA ILE A 306 -0.57 15.43 -5.51
C ILE A 306 -0.99 15.42 -6.99
N ALA A 307 -1.55 14.31 -7.48
CA ALA A 307 -1.96 14.11 -8.86
C ALA A 307 -3.28 14.80 -9.22
N ASP A 308 -4.12 15.17 -8.24
CA ASP A 308 -5.24 16.05 -8.51
C ASP A 308 -4.71 17.41 -8.97
N ARG A 309 -4.77 17.65 -10.29
CA ARG A 309 -4.09 18.74 -11.00
C ARG A 309 -4.44 20.13 -10.48
N LYS A 310 -5.54 20.26 -9.74
CA LYS A 310 -5.93 21.50 -9.06
C LYS A 310 -5.02 21.88 -7.90
N TYR A 311 -4.22 20.94 -7.37
CA TYR A 311 -3.52 21.12 -6.11
C TYR A 311 -2.08 21.65 -6.24
N LEU A 312 -1.30 21.21 -7.24
CA LEU A 312 0.15 21.51 -7.29
C LEU A 312 0.74 21.95 -8.64
N ALA A 313 -0.07 22.07 -9.71
CA ALA A 313 0.37 22.68 -10.99
C ALA A 313 1.70 22.15 -11.58
N THR A 314 2.01 20.87 -11.38
CA THR A 314 3.27 20.22 -11.79
C THR A 314 2.98 18.94 -12.57
N PHE A 315 3.80 18.65 -13.58
CA PHE A 315 3.68 17.46 -14.43
C PHE A 315 4.23 16.24 -13.70
N TYR A 316 3.35 15.41 -13.13
CA TYR A 316 3.74 14.22 -12.38
C TYR A 316 3.71 12.93 -13.21
N THR A 317 4.65 12.03 -12.94
CA THR A 317 4.65 10.67 -13.47
C THR A 317 3.53 9.88 -12.80
N LEU A 318 2.61 9.33 -13.60
CA LEU A 318 1.55 8.46 -13.10
C LEU A 318 2.16 7.22 -12.42
N PRO A 319 1.58 6.70 -11.32
CA PRO A 319 2.11 5.53 -10.62
C PRO A 319 2.29 4.30 -11.53
N ALA A 320 1.33 4.07 -12.44
CA ALA A 320 1.43 3.01 -13.45
C ALA A 320 2.63 3.20 -14.40
N SER A 321 2.89 4.44 -14.82
CA SER A 321 4.05 4.76 -15.66
C SER A 321 5.36 4.58 -14.89
N ALA A 322 5.42 5.00 -13.63
CA ALA A 322 6.58 4.80 -12.77
C ALA A 322 6.88 3.31 -12.56
N SER A 323 5.86 2.51 -12.24
CA SER A 323 5.99 1.06 -12.08
C SER A 323 6.47 0.36 -13.36
N LEU A 324 5.90 0.73 -14.53
CA LEU A 324 6.32 0.19 -15.82
C LEU A 324 7.80 0.52 -16.12
N LEU A 325 8.19 1.79 -15.97
CA LEU A 325 9.56 2.23 -16.21
C LEU A 325 10.55 1.57 -15.24
N ALA A 326 10.20 1.48 -13.96
CA ALA A 326 11.00 0.80 -12.95
C ALA A 326 11.18 -0.68 -13.30
N ARG A 327 10.11 -1.40 -13.68
CA ARG A 327 10.18 -2.80 -14.13
C ARG A 327 11.14 -2.97 -15.30
N ILE A 328 11.02 -2.13 -16.32
CA ILE A 328 11.88 -2.19 -17.51
C ILE A 328 13.34 -1.88 -17.16
N ALA A 329 13.58 -0.87 -16.32
CA ALA A 329 14.92 -0.43 -15.96
C ALA A 329 15.63 -1.46 -15.08
N VAL A 330 14.98 -1.90 -13.99
CA VAL A 330 15.51 -2.89 -13.06
C VAL A 330 15.70 -4.25 -13.75
N ALA A 331 14.84 -4.60 -14.72
CA ALA A 331 15.02 -5.83 -15.47
C ALA A 331 16.24 -5.89 -16.38
N LYS A 332 16.87 -4.75 -16.67
CA LYS A 332 18.10 -4.66 -17.45
C LYS A 332 19.36 -4.59 -16.57
N LEU A 333 19.22 -4.67 -15.25
CA LEU A 333 20.37 -4.71 -14.35
C LEU A 333 20.95 -6.12 -14.34
N ASP A 334 22.17 -6.24 -14.84
CA ASP A 334 22.96 -7.47 -14.88
C ASP A 334 24.03 -7.46 -13.79
N GLY A 335 24.49 -8.66 -13.39
CA GLY A 335 25.61 -8.82 -12.46
C GLY A 335 25.30 -8.54 -10.98
N ILE A 336 24.01 -8.41 -10.63
CA ILE A 336 23.54 -8.31 -9.25
C ILE A 336 23.08 -9.68 -8.79
N ASP A 337 23.67 -10.19 -7.71
CA ASP A 337 23.12 -11.35 -7.00
C ASP A 337 21.92 -10.88 -6.18
N TRP A 338 20.72 -11.10 -6.71
CA TRP A 338 19.49 -10.71 -6.05
C TRP A 338 19.21 -11.53 -4.79
N SER A 339 19.92 -12.64 -4.53
CA SER A 339 19.76 -13.40 -3.28
C SER A 339 20.59 -12.85 -2.12
N ASP A 340 21.56 -11.97 -2.40
CA ASP A 340 22.49 -11.42 -1.42
C ASP A 340 22.12 -9.96 -1.05
N PRO A 341 21.66 -9.70 0.19
CA PRO A 341 21.37 -8.35 0.66
C PRO A 341 22.57 -7.40 0.56
N ASP A 342 23.79 -7.89 0.79
CA ASP A 342 25.00 -7.06 0.77
C ASP A 342 25.31 -6.58 -0.66
N ALA A 343 25.13 -7.44 -1.66
CA ALA A 343 25.25 -7.08 -3.07
C ALA A 343 24.22 -6.01 -3.47
N ILE A 344 22.97 -6.14 -3.00
CA ILE A 344 21.90 -5.17 -3.25
C ILE A 344 22.19 -3.84 -2.55
N ALA A 345 22.74 -3.86 -1.33
CA ALA A 345 23.08 -2.67 -0.56
C ALA A 345 24.18 -1.81 -1.24
N GLN A 346 24.95 -2.36 -2.17
CA GLN A 346 25.92 -1.60 -2.98
C GLN A 346 25.28 -0.91 -4.20
N LEU A 347 24.05 -1.28 -4.58
CA LEU A 347 23.35 -0.65 -5.68
C LEU A 347 23.08 0.83 -5.37
N ARG A 348 23.29 1.70 -6.36
CA ARG A 348 23.01 3.13 -6.26
C ARG A 348 22.03 3.51 -7.37
N VAL A 349 20.86 3.97 -6.97
CA VAL A 349 19.80 4.46 -7.87
C VAL A 349 19.67 5.96 -7.65
N GLY A 350 19.66 6.72 -8.74
CA GLY A 350 19.50 8.18 -8.70
C GLY A 350 18.42 8.64 -9.67
N ASP A 351 17.55 9.52 -9.20
CA ASP A 351 16.62 10.29 -10.01
C ASP A 351 16.83 11.77 -9.72
N PHE A 352 17.49 12.46 -10.64
CA PHE A 352 17.90 13.85 -10.48
C PHE A 352 16.75 14.86 -10.71
N ALA A 353 15.56 14.37 -11.08
CA ALA A 353 14.35 15.15 -11.25
C ALA A 353 13.15 14.42 -10.63
N CYS A 354 13.35 13.88 -9.42
CA CYS A 354 12.45 12.89 -8.84
C CYS A 354 11.02 13.37 -8.55
N GLY A 355 10.80 14.68 -8.46
CA GLY A 355 9.48 15.24 -8.14
C GLY A 355 8.92 14.62 -6.84
N THR A 356 7.80 13.90 -6.95
CA THR A 356 7.18 13.15 -5.83
C THR A 356 7.95 11.92 -5.37
N GLY A 357 9.04 11.57 -6.05
CA GLY A 357 9.80 10.35 -5.80
C GLY A 357 9.12 9.09 -6.33
N ALA A 358 8.01 9.19 -7.07
CA ALA A 358 7.24 8.03 -7.53
C ALA A 358 8.09 6.99 -8.30
N LEU A 359 9.05 7.44 -9.11
CA LEU A 359 9.96 6.56 -9.83
C LEU A 359 10.96 5.86 -8.90
N LEU A 360 11.53 6.58 -7.93
CA LEU A 360 12.44 6.01 -6.93
C LEU A 360 11.74 4.97 -6.06
N SER A 361 10.51 5.27 -5.61
CA SER A 361 9.68 4.31 -4.87
C SER A 361 9.39 3.07 -5.71
N ALA A 362 8.99 3.24 -6.97
CA ALA A 362 8.74 2.12 -7.87
C ALA A 362 10.01 1.28 -8.12
N VAL A 363 11.18 1.89 -8.25
CA VAL A 363 12.46 1.17 -8.40
C VAL A 363 12.78 0.39 -7.14
N TYR A 364 12.61 0.98 -5.95
CA TYR A 364 12.80 0.29 -4.68
C TYR A 364 11.90 -0.95 -4.57
N GLU A 365 10.61 -0.82 -4.88
CA GLU A 365 9.67 -1.95 -4.90
C GLU A 365 10.11 -3.05 -5.86
N GLN A 366 10.64 -2.70 -7.04
CA GLN A 366 11.13 -3.68 -8.00
C GLN A 366 12.42 -4.38 -7.55
N ILE A 367 13.29 -3.69 -6.81
CA ILE A 367 14.47 -4.29 -6.18
C ILE A 367 14.03 -5.29 -5.10
N ALA A 368 13.14 -4.87 -4.20
CA ALA A 368 12.60 -5.71 -3.14
C ALA A 368 11.90 -6.96 -3.70
N LEU A 369 11.10 -6.80 -4.76
CA LEU A 369 10.44 -7.92 -5.44
C LEU A 369 11.46 -8.91 -6.04
N ARG A 370 12.55 -8.43 -6.63
CA ARG A 370 13.60 -9.31 -7.17
C ARG A 370 14.34 -10.04 -6.08
N HIS A 371 14.61 -9.38 -4.97
CA HIS A 371 15.20 -10.02 -3.79
C HIS A 371 14.30 -11.15 -3.26
N GLU A 372 13.00 -10.87 -3.13
CA GLU A 372 12.00 -11.86 -2.72
C GLU A 372 11.93 -13.04 -3.70
N LYS A 373 11.95 -12.76 -5.01
CA LYS A 373 11.95 -13.80 -6.06
C LYS A 373 13.21 -14.66 -6.04
N ALA A 374 14.34 -14.11 -5.60
CA ALA A 374 15.59 -14.84 -5.42
C ALA A 374 15.65 -15.61 -4.08
N GLY A 375 14.61 -15.50 -3.24
CA GLY A 375 14.49 -16.22 -1.96
C GLY A 375 14.89 -15.42 -0.72
N GLY A 376 15.25 -14.14 -0.88
CA GLY A 376 15.56 -13.23 0.23
C GLY A 376 14.31 -12.67 0.93
N ASP A 377 14.48 -12.08 2.12
CA ASP A 377 13.42 -11.36 2.82
C ASP A 377 13.54 -9.86 2.52
N PRO A 378 12.54 -9.21 1.90
CA PRO A 378 12.57 -7.76 1.68
C PRO A 378 12.83 -6.92 2.93
N ALA A 379 12.55 -7.45 4.12
CA ALA A 379 12.87 -6.78 5.37
C ALA A 379 14.39 -6.60 5.60
N ASP A 380 15.22 -7.46 5.01
CA ASP A 380 16.68 -7.40 5.14
C ASP A 380 17.31 -6.26 4.31
N LEU A 381 16.52 -5.58 3.47
CA LEU A 381 16.95 -4.42 2.68
C LEU A 381 16.82 -3.08 3.43
N HIS A 382 16.20 -3.09 4.62
CA HIS A 382 15.95 -1.94 5.48
C HIS A 382 16.84 -1.97 6.72
#